data_AF-A0A432MCE8-F1
#
_entry.id   AF-A0A432MCE8-F1
#
_cell.length_a   1.000
_cell.length_b   1.000
_cell.length_c   1.000
_cell.angle_alpha   90.00
_cell.angle_beta   90.00
_cell.angle_gamma   90.00
#
_symmetry.space_group_name_H-M   'P 1'
#
loop_
_entity.id
_entity.type
_entity.pdbx_description
1 polymer ?
#
loop_
_entity_poly.entity_id
_entity_poly.type
_entity_poly.pdbx_seq_one_letter_code
_entity_poly.pdbx_strand_id
1 'polypeptide(L)'
;MRTNSVLVDFGNVQPRSFSRLQDDCFRLLVFVGASQARLPFEVAASVQRMGCRAEYVKVAGSGPNALDLHIAYCIGVLSTTDPEGYFHIISKDAGFDPLIRHLRGNRIRAGRVAAIEEIPLIRGTIISEWVSLTRERLTKMKAARPRSIEALRKTIAVSFNGSRSEGEIEAVIGGLKEQGYLAVEGEAVSYPVVVPG
;
A
#
# COMPACT_ATOMS: atom_id res chain seq x y z
N MET A 1 -13.86 3.47 -13.06
CA MET A 1 -12.73 3.03 -12.23
C MET A 1 -13.26 2.05 -11.19
N ARG A 2 -12.53 0.97 -10.88
CA ARG A 2 -12.95 0.03 -9.83
C ARG A 2 -12.77 0.69 -8.46
N THR A 3 -13.77 0.60 -7.59
CA THR A 3 -13.68 1.06 -6.20
C THR A 3 -12.82 0.10 -5.38
N ASN A 4 -11.91 0.66 -4.59
CA ASN A 4 -11.08 -0.03 -3.63
C ASN A 4 -11.55 0.36 -2.23
N SER A 5 -12.36 -0.51 -1.61
CA SER A 5 -12.84 -0.32 -0.24
C SER A 5 -11.76 -0.80 0.74
N VAL A 6 -11.23 0.12 1.54
CA VAL A 6 -10.20 -0.11 2.53
C VAL A 6 -10.85 -0.17 3.91
N LEU A 7 -10.86 -1.35 4.52
CA LEU A 7 -11.46 -1.61 5.83
C LEU A 7 -10.33 -1.75 6.85
N VAL A 8 -10.22 -0.77 7.74
CA VAL A 8 -9.12 -0.69 8.71
C VAL A 8 -9.60 -1.20 10.05
N ASP A 9 -8.99 -2.29 10.50
CA ASP A 9 -9.13 -2.79 11.86
C ASP A 9 -8.28 -1.93 12.80
N PHE A 10 -8.86 -0.83 13.29
CA PHE A 10 -8.12 0.13 14.10
C PHE A 10 -7.75 -0.41 15.49
N GLY A 11 -8.35 -1.53 15.91
CA GLY A 11 -7.98 -2.25 17.13
C GLY A 11 -6.69 -3.04 16.98
N ASN A 12 -6.40 -3.53 15.77
CA ASN A 12 -5.19 -4.31 15.47
C ASN A 12 -4.04 -3.45 14.90
N VAL A 13 -4.35 -2.51 14.00
CA VAL A 13 -3.37 -1.64 13.35
C VAL A 13 -3.77 -0.17 13.48
N GLN A 14 -2.80 0.71 13.75
CA GLN A 14 -3.05 2.15 13.90
C GLN A 14 -2.17 2.94 12.94
N PRO A 15 -2.57 3.06 11.66
CA PRO A 15 -1.88 3.90 10.70
C PRO A 15 -1.79 5.35 11.21
N ARG A 16 -0.64 6.01 10.99
CA ARG A 16 -0.45 7.41 11.41
C ARG A 16 -1.31 8.39 10.61
N SER A 17 -1.60 8.08 9.35
CA SER A 17 -2.43 8.89 8.46
C SER A 17 -3.02 8.03 7.33
N PHE A 18 -4.00 8.58 6.60
CA PHE A 18 -4.63 7.97 5.42
C PHE A 18 -4.37 8.79 4.15
N SER A 19 -3.26 9.53 4.10
CA SER A 19 -2.91 10.43 2.98
C SER A 19 -2.66 9.71 1.66
N ARG A 20 -2.28 8.43 1.70
CA ARG A 20 -2.11 7.59 0.49
C ARG A 20 -3.43 7.09 -0.11
N LEU A 21 -4.56 7.32 0.56
CA LEU A 21 -5.90 6.89 0.14
C LEU A 21 -6.76 8.04 -0.43
N GLN A 22 -6.15 9.18 -0.77
CA GLN A 22 -6.90 10.36 -1.19
C GLN A 22 -7.38 10.30 -2.65
N ASP A 23 -6.87 9.38 -3.48
CA ASP A 23 -7.36 9.15 -4.84
C ASP A 23 -8.84 8.69 -4.83
N ASP A 24 -9.64 9.13 -5.81
CA ASP A 24 -11.07 8.85 -5.91
C ASP A 24 -11.42 7.37 -6.08
N CYS A 25 -10.46 6.50 -6.45
CA CYS A 25 -10.71 5.05 -6.45
C CYS A 25 -10.84 4.45 -5.05
N PHE A 26 -10.49 5.17 -3.97
CA PHE A 26 -10.55 4.63 -2.61
C PHE A 26 -11.81 5.06 -1.86
N ARG A 27 -12.39 4.09 -1.16
CA ARG A 27 -13.37 4.28 -0.08
C ARG A 27 -12.76 3.75 1.21
N LEU A 28 -12.91 4.44 2.34
CA LEU A 28 -12.27 4.11 3.61
C LEU A 28 -13.31 3.88 4.72
N LEU A 29 -13.24 2.73 5.38
CA LEU A 29 -14.02 2.44 6.58
C LEU A 29 -13.04 2.16 7.73
N VAL A 30 -13.06 2.99 8.77
CA VAL A 30 -12.18 2.83 9.94
C VAL A 30 -12.99 2.26 11.10
N PHE A 31 -12.74 1.00 11.45
CA PHE A 31 -13.46 0.30 12.52
C PHE A 31 -12.81 0.59 13.86
N VAL A 32 -13.56 1.23 14.75
CA VAL A 32 -13.08 1.74 16.03
C VAL A 32 -13.74 0.99 17.17
N GLY A 33 -12.94 0.53 18.13
CA GLY A 33 -13.42 -0.20 19.31
C GLY A 33 -14.40 0.60 20.18
N ALA A 34 -15.32 -0.09 20.87
CA ALA A 34 -16.34 0.54 21.72
C ALA A 34 -15.72 1.43 22.81
N SER A 35 -14.61 0.98 23.41
CA SER A 35 -13.85 1.70 24.45
C SER A 35 -12.96 2.82 23.90
N GLN A 36 -12.76 2.89 22.59
CA GLN A 36 -11.87 3.87 21.99
C GLN A 36 -12.57 5.22 21.84
N ALA A 37 -12.22 6.15 22.73
CA ALA A 37 -12.84 7.47 22.82
C ALA A 37 -12.13 8.56 22.00
N ARG A 38 -10.90 8.32 21.56
CA ARG A 38 -10.06 9.33 20.90
C ARG A 38 -9.31 8.73 19.71
N LEU A 39 -9.02 9.59 18.75
CA LEU A 39 -8.19 9.30 17.58
C LEU A 39 -7.11 10.38 17.45
N PRO A 40 -5.93 10.05 16.93
CA PRO A 40 -4.92 11.05 16.58
C PRO A 40 -5.47 12.08 15.59
N PHE A 41 -5.05 13.34 15.72
CA PHE A 41 -5.49 14.41 14.83
C PHE A 41 -5.21 14.09 13.36
N GLU A 42 -4.03 13.54 13.04
CA GLU A 42 -3.66 13.19 11.66
C GLU A 42 -4.58 12.13 11.03
N VAL A 43 -5.10 11.21 11.84
CA VAL A 43 -6.11 10.24 11.42
C VAL A 43 -7.43 10.96 11.13
N ALA A 44 -7.90 11.81 12.05
CA ALA A 44 -9.12 12.61 11.89
C ALA A 44 -9.07 13.49 10.64
N ALA A 45 -8.00 14.27 10.49
CA ALA A 45 -7.79 15.15 9.36
C ALA A 45 -7.74 14.39 8.03
N SER A 46 -7.09 13.21 8.00
CA SER A 46 -7.02 12.41 6.77
C SER A 46 -8.37 11.84 6.34
N VAL A 47 -9.20 11.39 7.30
CA VAL A 47 -10.56 10.91 7.01
C VAL A 47 -11.46 12.07 6.57
N GLN A 48 -11.41 13.21 7.25
CA GLN A 48 -12.20 14.39 6.89
C GLN A 48 -11.90 14.90 5.48
N ARG A 49 -10.63 14.88 5.04
CA ARG A 49 -10.25 15.28 3.67
C ARG A 49 -10.87 14.40 2.59
N MET A 50 -11.15 13.13 2.88
CA MET A 50 -11.79 12.21 1.92
C MET A 50 -13.31 12.47 1.76
N GLY A 51 -13.91 13.32 2.60
CA GLY A 51 -15.33 13.64 2.52
C GLY A 51 -16.22 12.42 2.65
N CYS A 52 -17.22 12.29 1.77
CA CYS A 52 -18.17 11.17 1.77
C CYS A 52 -17.56 9.80 1.43
N ARG A 53 -16.29 9.76 1.01
CA ARG A 53 -15.58 8.50 0.71
C ARG A 53 -14.98 7.84 1.94
N ALA A 54 -15.05 8.46 3.11
CA ALA A 54 -14.52 7.88 4.34
C ALA A 54 -15.49 8.01 5.51
N GLU A 55 -15.54 6.98 6.35
CA GLU A 55 -16.37 6.96 7.55
C GLU A 55 -15.71 6.22 8.72
N TYR A 56 -16.08 6.63 9.93
CA TYR A 56 -15.76 5.90 11.15
C TYR A 56 -16.90 4.95 11.49
N VAL A 57 -16.59 3.68 11.67
CA VAL A 57 -17.53 2.66 12.12
C VAL A 57 -17.19 2.32 13.58
N LYS A 58 -17.86 2.97 14.52
CA LYS A 58 -17.69 2.68 15.95
C LYS A 58 -18.51 1.45 16.33
N VAL A 59 -17.86 0.40 16.81
CA VAL A 59 -18.58 -0.81 17.27
C VAL A 59 -19.33 -0.51 18.57
N ALA A 60 -20.56 -1.00 18.70
CA ALA A 60 -21.46 -0.67 19.81
C ALA A 60 -21.10 -1.38 21.13
N GLY A 61 -20.36 -2.49 21.07
CA GLY A 61 -20.03 -3.32 22.23
C GLY A 61 -18.61 -3.87 22.18
N SER A 62 -18.15 -4.32 23.35
CA SER A 62 -16.87 -5.01 23.51
C SER A 62 -17.09 -6.52 23.56
N GLY A 63 -16.27 -7.26 22.84
CA GLY A 63 -16.29 -8.72 22.85
C GLY A 63 -15.14 -9.27 22.00
N PRO A 64 -14.78 -10.56 22.17
CA PRO A 64 -13.81 -11.20 21.28
C PRO A 64 -14.23 -11.02 19.82
N ASN A 65 -13.30 -10.59 18.97
CA ASN A 65 -13.49 -10.44 17.53
C ASN A 65 -14.63 -9.47 17.12
N ALA A 66 -15.03 -8.55 18.00
CA ALA A 66 -16.13 -7.64 17.72
C ALA A 66 -15.88 -6.79 16.46
N LEU A 67 -14.65 -6.29 16.26
CA LEU A 67 -14.30 -5.52 15.06
C LEU A 67 -14.33 -6.42 13.82
N ASP A 68 -13.76 -7.61 13.89
CA ASP A 68 -13.65 -8.54 12.77
C ASP A 68 -15.03 -8.95 12.24
N LEU A 69 -15.99 -9.18 13.14
CA LEU A 69 -17.38 -9.46 12.79
C LEU A 69 -18.07 -8.27 12.10
N HIS A 70 -17.82 -7.03 12.56
CA HIS A 70 -18.35 -5.84 11.89
C HIS A 70 -17.72 -5.65 10.51
N ILE A 71 -16.40 -5.88 10.37
CA ILE A 71 -15.70 -5.85 9.09
C ILE A 71 -16.30 -6.87 8.13
N ALA A 72 -16.48 -8.12 8.57
CA ALA A 72 -17.09 -9.18 7.76
C ALA A 72 -18.52 -8.82 7.31
N TYR A 73 -19.34 -8.31 8.23
CA TYR A 73 -20.69 -7.82 7.92
C TYR A 73 -20.66 -6.71 6.87
N CYS A 74 -19.84 -5.68 7.07
CA CYS A 74 -19.72 -4.56 6.15
C CYS A 74 -19.24 -5.00 4.75
N ILE A 75 -18.28 -5.92 4.65
CA ILE A 75 -17.88 -6.48 3.35
C ILE A 75 -19.06 -7.20 2.70
N GLY A 76 -19.81 -8.01 3.45
CA GLY A 76 -21.01 -8.66 2.96
C GLY A 76 -21.99 -7.68 2.34
N VAL A 77 -22.36 -6.62 3.09
CA VAL A 77 -23.26 -5.56 2.60
C VAL A 77 -22.67 -4.85 1.38
N LEU A 78 -21.44 -4.35 1.47
CA LEU A 78 -20.80 -3.59 0.39
C LEU A 78 -20.66 -4.42 -0.89
N SER A 79 -20.40 -5.72 -0.79
CA SER A 79 -20.28 -6.61 -1.95
C SER A 79 -21.58 -6.75 -2.75
N THR A 80 -22.74 -6.50 -2.12
CA THR A 80 -24.03 -6.46 -2.83
C THR A 80 -24.25 -5.15 -3.57
N THR A 81 -23.75 -4.04 -3.01
CA THR A 81 -23.89 -2.69 -3.61
C THR A 81 -22.80 -2.37 -4.62
N ASP A 82 -21.64 -3.01 -4.50
CA ASP A 82 -20.48 -2.86 -5.38
C ASP A 82 -19.85 -4.23 -5.68
N PRO A 83 -20.47 -5.03 -6.57
CA PRO A 83 -20.01 -6.38 -6.89
C PRO A 83 -18.64 -6.43 -7.56
N GLU A 84 -18.23 -5.34 -8.22
CA GLU A 84 -16.94 -5.24 -8.91
C GLU A 84 -15.84 -4.66 -8.02
N GLY A 85 -16.18 -4.18 -6.82
CA GLY A 85 -15.26 -3.61 -5.85
C GLY A 85 -14.14 -4.57 -5.42
N TYR A 86 -13.04 -4.00 -4.95
CA TYR A 86 -11.99 -4.74 -4.26
C TYR A 86 -11.95 -4.33 -2.79
N PHE A 87 -11.97 -5.32 -1.90
CA PHE A 87 -11.97 -5.12 -0.45
C PHE A 87 -10.57 -5.38 0.13
N HIS A 88 -9.94 -4.35 0.67
CA HIS A 88 -8.64 -4.42 1.33
C HIS A 88 -8.85 -4.35 2.85
N ILE A 89 -8.60 -5.46 3.56
CA ILE A 89 -8.59 -5.49 5.02
C ILE A 89 -7.20 -5.08 5.49
N ILE A 90 -7.11 -4.02 6.29
CA ILE A 90 -5.84 -3.59 6.89
C ILE A 90 -5.82 -4.13 8.32
N SER A 91 -5.15 -5.26 8.51
CA SER A 91 -5.00 -5.95 9.80
C SER A 91 -3.85 -6.96 9.74
N LYS A 92 -3.15 -7.13 10.86
CA LYS A 92 -2.16 -8.21 11.05
C LYS A 92 -2.80 -9.52 11.46
N ASP A 93 -4.08 -9.54 11.81
CA ASP A 93 -4.77 -10.76 12.23
C ASP A 93 -4.98 -11.74 11.07
N ALA A 94 -4.40 -12.93 11.19
CA ALA A 94 -4.60 -14.03 10.25
C ALA A 94 -5.99 -14.68 10.37
N GLY A 95 -6.77 -14.34 11.40
CA GLY A 95 -8.17 -14.73 11.56
C GLY A 95 -9.08 -14.34 10.40
N PHE A 96 -8.70 -13.32 9.61
CA PHE A 96 -9.39 -12.94 8.38
C PHE A 96 -9.11 -13.86 7.18
N ASP A 97 -8.06 -14.68 7.20
CA ASP A 97 -7.66 -15.47 6.02
C ASP A 97 -8.73 -16.51 5.57
N PRO A 98 -9.44 -17.20 6.49
CA PRO A 98 -10.62 -18.00 6.13
C PRO A 98 -11.74 -17.19 5.49
N LEU A 99 -12.03 -15.98 6.00
CA LEU A 99 -13.03 -15.08 5.41
C LEU A 99 -12.64 -14.70 3.98
N ILE A 100 -11.39 -14.31 3.76
CA ILE A 100 -10.88 -13.94 2.42
C ILE A 100 -10.99 -15.10 1.44
N ARG A 101 -10.66 -16.32 1.88
CA ARG A 101 -10.85 -17.54 1.07
C ARG A 101 -12.32 -17.74 0.70
N HIS A 102 -13.23 -17.57 1.65
CA HIS A 102 -14.67 -17.67 1.41
C HIS A 102 -15.17 -16.60 0.42
N LEU A 103 -14.78 -15.34 0.61
CA LEU A 103 -15.14 -14.23 -0.28
C LEU A 103 -14.67 -14.49 -1.72
N ARG A 104 -13.40 -14.89 -1.90
CA ARG A 104 -12.84 -15.21 -3.22
C ARG A 104 -13.54 -16.39 -3.88
N GLY A 105 -13.90 -17.42 -3.10
CA GLY A 105 -14.71 -18.55 -3.59
C GLY A 105 -16.07 -18.12 -4.15
N ASN A 106 -16.63 -17.03 -3.60
CA ASN A 106 -17.87 -16.40 -4.08
C ASN A 106 -17.63 -15.27 -5.10
N ARG A 107 -16.45 -15.24 -5.74
CA ARG A 107 -16.04 -14.21 -6.72
C ARG A 107 -15.98 -12.78 -6.18
N ILE A 108 -15.98 -12.60 -4.85
CA ILE A 108 -15.78 -11.31 -4.21
C ILE A 108 -14.28 -11.08 -4.06
N ARG A 109 -13.79 -9.97 -4.62
CA ARG A 109 -12.36 -9.65 -4.63
C ARG A 109 -11.95 -9.06 -3.28
N ALA A 110 -11.23 -9.83 -2.49
CA ALA A 110 -10.76 -9.39 -1.18
C ALA A 110 -9.29 -9.78 -0.93
N GLY A 111 -8.61 -9.02 -0.08
CA GLY A 111 -7.28 -9.35 0.42
C GLY A 111 -7.01 -8.67 1.76
N ARG A 112 -5.98 -9.14 2.46
CA ARG A 112 -5.49 -8.54 3.69
C ARG A 112 -4.04 -8.14 3.54
N VAL A 113 -3.71 -6.99 4.09
CA VAL A 113 -2.35 -6.47 4.22
C VAL A 113 -2.15 -5.90 5.61
N ALA A 114 -0.91 -5.85 6.09
CA ALA A 114 -0.61 -5.38 7.44
C ALA A 114 -0.54 -3.85 7.53
N ALA A 115 -0.36 -3.17 6.39
CA ALA A 115 -0.22 -1.73 6.29
C ALA A 115 -0.84 -1.20 4.99
N ILE A 116 -1.16 0.10 4.96
CA ILE A 116 -1.76 0.75 3.78
C ILE A 116 -0.78 0.71 2.61
N GLU A 117 0.50 0.90 2.89
CA GLU A 117 1.59 0.92 1.91
C GLU A 117 1.76 -0.43 1.18
N GLU A 118 1.25 -1.51 1.77
CA GLU A 118 1.28 -2.86 1.18
C GLU A 118 0.12 -3.11 0.22
N ILE A 119 -0.90 -2.24 0.16
CA ILE A 119 -1.98 -2.33 -0.83
C ILE A 119 -1.34 -2.30 -2.23
N PRO A 120 -1.62 -3.27 -3.13
CA PRO A 120 -0.91 -3.40 -4.40
C PRO A 120 -0.86 -2.13 -5.26
N LEU A 121 -1.96 -1.39 -5.35
CA LEU A 121 -2.01 -0.13 -6.11
C LEU A 121 -1.08 0.92 -5.49
N ILE A 122 -1.12 1.08 -4.17
CA ILE A 122 -0.30 2.05 -3.43
C ILE A 122 1.17 1.65 -3.50
N ARG A 123 1.48 0.37 -3.31
CA ARG A 123 2.82 -0.17 -3.42
C ARG A 123 3.39 0.10 -4.81
N GLY A 124 2.62 -0.15 -5.87
CA GLY A 124 3.02 0.16 -7.24
C GLY A 124 3.35 1.64 -7.44
N THR A 125 2.50 2.55 -6.93
CA THR A 125 2.74 4.00 -6.97
C THR A 125 4.02 4.37 -6.22
N ILE A 126 4.23 3.84 -5.01
CA ILE A 126 5.43 4.09 -4.20
C ILE A 126 6.69 3.62 -4.94
N ILE A 127 6.69 2.42 -5.51
CA ILE A 127 7.82 1.92 -6.30
C ILE A 127 8.07 2.82 -7.51
N SER A 128 7.03 3.27 -8.22
CA SER A 128 7.18 4.18 -9.36
C SER A 128 7.75 5.55 -8.98
N GLU A 129 7.31 6.12 -7.86
CA GLU A 129 7.90 7.34 -7.27
C GLU A 129 9.40 7.12 -6.99
N TRP A 130 9.75 5.96 -6.44
CA TRP A 130 11.13 5.63 -6.10
C TRP A 130 12.02 5.36 -7.31
N VAL A 131 11.49 4.72 -8.35
CA VAL A 131 12.19 4.55 -9.63
C VAL A 131 12.54 5.91 -10.20
N SER A 132 11.59 6.84 -10.21
CA SER A 132 11.79 8.22 -10.69
C SER A 132 12.86 8.96 -9.87
N LEU A 133 12.78 8.92 -8.55
CA LEU A 133 13.75 9.57 -7.66
C LEU A 133 15.16 8.97 -7.80
N THR A 134 15.25 7.64 -7.92
CA THR A 134 16.52 6.93 -8.11
C THR A 134 17.14 7.30 -9.46
N ARG A 135 16.34 7.32 -10.52
CA ARG A 135 16.78 7.76 -11.86
C ARG A 135 17.33 9.17 -11.84
N GLU A 136 16.63 10.11 -11.18
CA GLU A 136 17.09 11.50 -11.07
C GLU A 136 18.44 11.58 -10.35
N ARG A 137 18.58 10.88 -9.22
CA ARG A 137 19.84 10.83 -8.46
C ARG A 137 20.99 10.23 -9.28
N LEU A 138 20.77 9.09 -9.93
CA LEU A 138 21.79 8.45 -10.77
C LEU A 138 22.21 9.38 -11.91
N THR A 139 21.27 10.11 -12.51
CA THR A 139 21.56 11.11 -13.55
C THR A 139 22.46 12.23 -13.01
N LYS A 140 22.21 12.72 -11.79
CA LYS A 140 23.05 13.75 -11.13
C LYS A 140 24.47 13.25 -10.80
N MET A 141 24.65 11.95 -10.55
CA MET A 141 25.96 11.35 -10.24
C MET A 141 26.92 11.30 -11.44
N LYS A 142 26.42 11.40 -12.69
CA LYS A 142 27.23 11.40 -13.93
C LYS A 142 28.25 10.23 -13.98
N ALA A 143 29.54 10.53 -13.81
CA ALA A 143 30.63 9.55 -13.86
C ALA A 143 30.71 8.65 -12.61
N ALA A 144 30.16 9.10 -11.48
CA ALA A 144 30.17 8.38 -10.21
C ALA A 144 29.04 7.34 -10.08
N ARG A 145 28.25 7.12 -11.15
CA ARG A 145 27.17 6.12 -11.15
C ARG A 145 27.71 4.72 -10.81
N PRO A 146 27.01 3.95 -9.96
CA PRO A 146 27.44 2.61 -9.58
C PRO A 146 27.49 1.70 -10.81
N ARG A 147 28.61 0.99 -10.98
CA ARG A 147 28.87 0.07 -12.10
C ARG A 147 28.73 -1.40 -11.73
N SER A 148 28.44 -1.70 -10.47
CA SER A 148 28.12 -3.04 -9.99
C SER A 148 26.74 -3.06 -9.35
N ILE A 149 26.09 -4.22 -9.38
CA ILE A 149 24.77 -4.43 -8.79
C ILE A 149 24.78 -4.19 -7.28
N GLU A 150 25.86 -4.59 -6.60
CA GLU A 150 26.03 -4.36 -5.16
C GLU A 150 26.12 -2.86 -4.83
N ALA A 151 26.89 -2.09 -5.60
CA ALA A 151 27.00 -0.65 -5.43
C ALA A 151 25.67 0.05 -5.75
N LEU A 152 24.91 -0.46 -6.72
CA LEU A 152 23.57 0.05 -7.05
C LEU A 152 22.59 -0.21 -5.90
N ARG A 153 22.54 -1.43 -5.34
CA ARG A 153 21.72 -1.76 -4.16
C ARG A 153 22.03 -0.84 -2.98
N LYS A 154 23.32 -0.65 -2.67
CA LYS A 154 23.76 0.28 -1.60
C LYS A 154 23.31 1.72 -1.89
N THR A 155 23.46 2.16 -3.14
CA THR A 155 23.01 3.50 -3.55
C THR A 155 21.51 3.66 -3.35
N ILE A 156 20.69 2.69 -3.76
CA ILE A 156 19.23 2.71 -3.61
C ILE A 156 18.83 2.65 -2.14
N ALA A 157 19.47 1.81 -1.33
CA ALA A 157 19.18 1.66 0.09
C ALA A 157 19.42 2.96 0.88
N VAL A 158 20.49 3.69 0.56
CA VAL A 158 20.84 4.97 1.22
C VAL A 158 20.07 6.16 0.64
N SER A 159 19.42 5.99 -0.51
CA SER A 159 18.79 7.13 -1.20
C SER A 159 17.53 7.66 -0.53
N PHE A 160 17.03 6.97 0.49
CA PHE A 160 15.75 7.27 1.11
C PHE A 160 15.89 7.15 2.63
N ASN A 161 15.16 7.99 3.37
CA ASN A 161 15.29 8.15 4.82
C ASN A 161 14.75 6.95 5.65
N GLY A 162 14.97 5.71 5.23
CA GLY A 162 14.53 4.51 5.94
C GLY A 162 15.16 3.22 5.42
N SER A 163 15.22 2.20 6.28
CA SER A 163 15.61 0.83 5.90
C SER A 163 14.59 0.25 4.93
N ARG A 164 15.06 -0.32 3.82
CA ARG A 164 14.23 -0.99 2.83
C ARG A 164 14.39 -2.48 2.87
N SER A 165 13.33 -3.19 2.52
CA SER A 165 13.43 -4.62 2.27
C SER A 165 14.18 -4.87 0.96
N GLU A 166 14.88 -6.00 0.88
CA GLU A 166 15.57 -6.43 -0.34
C GLU A 166 14.62 -6.47 -1.54
N GLY A 167 13.38 -6.94 -1.33
CA GLY A 167 12.37 -7.01 -2.38
C GLY A 167 11.96 -5.64 -2.94
N GLU A 168 11.96 -4.58 -2.14
CA GLU A 168 11.69 -3.22 -2.64
C GLU A 168 12.85 -2.67 -3.46
N ILE A 169 14.09 -2.98 -3.07
CA ILE A 169 15.28 -2.59 -3.83
C ILE A 169 15.26 -3.27 -5.20
N GLU A 170 14.98 -4.58 -5.23
CA GLU A 170 14.87 -5.33 -6.48
C GLU A 170 13.71 -4.81 -7.36
N ALA A 171 12.58 -4.43 -6.78
CA ALA A 171 11.47 -3.82 -7.54
C ALA A 171 11.88 -2.49 -8.20
N VAL A 172 12.67 -1.65 -7.50
CA VAL A 172 13.20 -0.40 -8.08
C VAL A 172 14.20 -0.69 -9.19
N ILE A 173 15.10 -1.65 -9.02
CA ILE A 173 16.05 -2.06 -10.06
C ILE A 173 15.30 -2.59 -11.28
N GLY A 174 14.31 -3.47 -11.07
CA GLY A 174 13.42 -3.97 -12.11
C GLY A 174 12.75 -2.85 -12.89
N GLY A 175 12.15 -1.88 -12.21
CA GLY A 175 11.53 -0.72 -12.85
C GLY A 175 12.51 0.14 -13.67
N LEU A 176 13.76 0.30 -13.22
CA LEU A 176 14.79 1.00 -14.01
C LEU A 176 15.20 0.22 -15.27
N LYS A 177 15.22 -1.12 -15.19
CA LYS A 177 15.49 -2.01 -16.35
C LYS A 177 14.33 -1.96 -17.35
N GLU A 178 13.09 -2.06 -16.88
CA GLU A 178 11.88 -1.98 -17.71
C GLU A 178 11.79 -0.65 -18.47
N GLN A 179 12.20 0.45 -17.84
CA GLN A 179 12.29 1.77 -18.48
C GLN A 179 13.51 1.92 -19.42
N GLY A 180 14.35 0.90 -19.55
CA GLY A 180 15.57 0.94 -20.37
C GLY A 180 16.64 1.91 -19.85
N TYR A 181 16.56 2.37 -18.60
CA TYR A 181 17.52 3.33 -18.05
C TYR A 181 18.86 2.70 -17.68
N LEU A 182 18.84 1.42 -17.30
CA LEU A 182 20.03 0.64 -17.01
C LEU A 182 19.88 -0.79 -17.53
N ALA A 183 21.01 -1.45 -17.78
CA ALA A 183 21.09 -2.88 -18.01
C ALA A 183 21.96 -3.53 -16.94
N VAL A 184 21.65 -4.78 -16.61
CA VAL A 184 22.41 -5.58 -15.64
C VAL A 184 22.80 -6.88 -16.33
N GLU A 185 24.11 -7.11 -16.44
CA GLU A 185 24.72 -8.30 -17.03
C GLU A 185 25.64 -8.95 -15.98
N GLY A 186 25.20 -10.07 -15.40
CA GLY A 186 25.85 -10.64 -14.23
C GLY A 186 25.87 -9.64 -13.07
N GLU A 187 27.07 -9.26 -12.62
CA GLU A 187 27.25 -8.26 -11.55
C GLU A 187 27.44 -6.84 -12.08
N ALA A 188 27.62 -6.65 -13.39
CA ALA A 188 27.90 -5.36 -13.98
C ALA A 188 26.61 -4.58 -14.27
N VAL A 189 26.65 -3.28 -14.01
CA VAL A 189 25.57 -2.33 -14.30
C VAL A 189 26.06 -1.34 -15.36
N SER A 190 25.34 -1.25 -16.46
CA SER A 190 25.58 -0.28 -17.53
C SER A 190 24.38 0.66 -17.68
N TYR A 191 24.64 1.88 -18.17
CA TYR A 191 23.63 2.90 -18.40
C TYR A 191 23.62 3.23 -19.88
N PRO A 192 22.79 2.56 -20.69
CA PRO A 192 22.71 2.85 -22.12
C PRO A 192 22.37 4.33 -22.30
N VAL A 193 23.01 4.96 -23.29
CA VAL A 193 22.68 6.33 -23.67
C VAL A 193 21.25 6.28 -24.21
N VAL A 194 20.31 6.86 -23.48
CA VAL A 194 18.96 7.06 -23.97
C VAL A 194 19.09 8.00 -25.17
N VAL A 195 18.99 7.46 -26.39
CA VAL A 195 18.85 8.27 -27.59
C VAL A 195 17.47 8.92 -27.48
N PRO A 196 17.36 10.26 -27.45
CA PRO A 196 16.06 10.91 -27.50
C PRO A 196 15.40 10.54 -28.83
N GLY A 197 14.25 9.85 -28.76
CA GLY A 197 13.31 9.74 -29.87
C GLY A 197 12.36 10.94 -29.87
#